data_AF-A0A1R4JIM8-F1
#
_entry.id   AF-A0A1R4JIM8-F1
#
_cell.length_a   1.000
_cell.length_b   1.000
_cell.length_c   1.000
_cell.angle_alpha   90.00
_cell.angle_beta   90.00
_cell.angle_gamma   90.00
#
_symmetry.space_group_name_H-M   'P 1'
#
loop_
_entity.id
_entity.type
_entity.pdbx_description
1 polymer ?
#
loop_
_entity_poly.entity_id
_entity_poly.type
_entity_poly.pdbx_seq_one_letter_code
_entity_poly.pdbx_strand_id
1 'polypeptide(L)'
;MKIGFVVNDIATEQPGYTTTRLALTASQLGHEVGLIGLGDFNYLPDGSLGALVRAATDKSYRSHKRYLDDLKASQGEQTALGNFDVIMLRSDPASDPERPWASTAGVAFGQLIASTGVLVVNDPETLATAMSKAYFQHFPEVVRPKTLISRDQEQIASFVKDLGGQAVLKPLQGSGGSGVFLVTKEESPNLNQIIEAIARDGYVVAQEYLPAAAEGDTRLFVMDGKPLKVDGKYAAFRRVNETSDMRSNVSAGGHIREAEITDEMLRMVSAIRPKLVSDGMFLVGLDIVGDKLMEINVFTPGGLGSTQNIYDVDFTPQGDRGPGAQGPDALPLPARTAEQDARRHVTPHGGPSRCARTCRPASSTHIDSEPSRSVRSTAIPHSFASDRALLAGWPCPLRKPALATATRAPDSHQKRWS
;
A
#
# COMPACT_ATOMS: atom_id res chain seq x y z
N MET A 1 -18.72 -8.14 -11.88
CA MET A 1 -18.14 -7.11 -11.00
C MET A 1 -17.61 -5.98 -11.86
N LYS A 2 -17.56 -4.77 -11.29
CA LYS A 2 -16.88 -3.61 -11.85
C LYS A 2 -15.55 -3.39 -11.15
N ILE A 3 -14.44 -3.48 -11.88
CA ILE A 3 -13.06 -3.50 -11.36
C ILE A 3 -12.28 -2.32 -11.93
N GLY A 4 -11.72 -1.49 -11.06
CA GLY A 4 -10.85 -0.38 -11.41
C GLY A 4 -9.38 -0.73 -11.23
N PHE A 5 -8.50 -0.30 -12.14
CA PHE A 5 -7.05 -0.37 -11.98
C PHE A 5 -6.48 1.05 -11.99
N VAL A 6 -5.84 1.45 -10.89
CA VAL A 6 -5.21 2.75 -10.75
C VAL A 6 -3.75 2.66 -11.16
N VAL A 7 -3.34 3.42 -12.17
CA VAL A 7 -1.96 3.47 -12.71
C VAL A 7 -1.38 4.87 -12.57
N ASN A 8 -0.05 5.02 -12.69
CA ASN A 8 0.58 6.34 -12.65
C ASN A 8 0.03 7.26 -13.74
N ASP A 9 0.08 6.78 -14.99
CA ASP A 9 -0.46 7.46 -16.16
C ASP A 9 -0.81 6.41 -17.22
N ILE A 10 -2.02 6.46 -17.76
CA ILE A 10 -2.44 5.52 -18.80
C ILE A 10 -1.54 5.63 -20.03
N ALA A 11 -1.03 6.83 -20.36
CA ALA A 11 -0.17 7.06 -21.51
C ALA A 11 1.16 6.28 -21.43
N THR A 12 1.70 6.09 -20.23
CA THR A 12 3.00 5.43 -20.00
C THR A 12 2.89 3.93 -19.71
N GLU A 13 1.67 3.41 -19.51
CA GLU A 13 1.44 1.98 -19.38
C GLU A 13 1.97 1.19 -20.58
N GLN A 14 2.41 -0.04 -20.33
CA GLN A 14 2.95 -0.94 -21.35
C GLN A 14 2.18 -2.26 -21.44
N PRO A 15 2.12 -2.90 -22.63
CA PRO A 15 1.44 -4.18 -22.80
C PRO A 15 1.99 -5.31 -21.93
N GLY A 16 3.28 -5.27 -21.60
CA GLY A 16 3.94 -6.29 -20.80
C GLY A 16 3.69 -6.18 -19.29
N TYR A 17 3.16 -5.05 -18.82
CA TYR A 17 2.96 -4.82 -17.39
C TYR A 17 1.91 -5.77 -16.80
N THR A 18 2.16 -6.18 -15.55
CA THR A 18 1.22 -7.01 -14.79
C THR A 18 -0.17 -6.37 -14.72
N THR A 19 -0.26 -5.04 -14.57
CA THR A 19 -1.53 -4.32 -14.51
C THR A 19 -2.35 -4.48 -15.79
N THR A 20 -1.75 -4.24 -16.97
CA THR A 20 -2.41 -4.44 -18.28
C THR A 20 -2.89 -5.87 -18.46
N ARG A 21 -2.10 -6.85 -18.01
CA ARG A 21 -2.45 -8.28 -18.07
C ARG A 21 -3.65 -8.61 -17.20
N LEU A 22 -3.64 -8.18 -15.93
CA LEU A 22 -4.76 -8.39 -15.00
C LEU A 22 -6.04 -7.72 -15.52
N ALA A 23 -5.95 -6.50 -16.05
CA ALA A 23 -7.08 -5.77 -16.61
C ALA A 23 -7.68 -6.49 -17.83
N LEU A 24 -6.83 -6.99 -18.74
CA LEU A 24 -7.29 -7.78 -19.88
C LEU A 24 -7.93 -9.10 -19.44
N THR A 25 -7.30 -9.85 -18.53
CA THR A 25 -7.85 -11.12 -18.02
C THR A 25 -9.20 -10.89 -17.34
N ALA A 26 -9.33 -9.86 -16.51
CA ALA A 26 -10.60 -9.50 -15.89
C ALA A 26 -11.70 -9.18 -16.92
N SER A 27 -11.36 -8.47 -18.00
CA SER A 27 -12.28 -8.20 -19.11
C SER A 27 -12.70 -9.50 -19.82
N GLN A 28 -11.76 -10.41 -20.08
CA GLN A 28 -12.03 -11.71 -20.70
C GLN A 28 -12.88 -12.65 -19.82
N LEU A 29 -12.83 -12.48 -18.49
CA LEU A 29 -13.70 -13.15 -17.53
C LEU A 29 -15.10 -12.50 -17.42
N GLY A 30 -15.37 -11.47 -18.22
CA GLY A 30 -16.68 -10.81 -18.31
C GLY A 30 -16.91 -9.71 -17.26
N HIS A 31 -15.86 -9.26 -16.57
CA HIS A 31 -15.96 -8.11 -15.66
C HIS A 31 -15.97 -6.78 -16.44
N GLU A 32 -16.59 -5.76 -15.85
CA GLU A 32 -16.47 -4.39 -16.35
C GLU A 32 -15.16 -3.80 -15.82
N VAL A 33 -14.22 -3.48 -16.70
CA VAL A 33 -12.87 -3.05 -16.32
C VAL A 33 -12.64 -1.60 -16.72
N GLY A 34 -12.13 -0.81 -15.78
CA GLY A 34 -11.72 0.57 -16.00
C GLY A 34 -10.29 0.82 -15.58
N LEU A 35 -9.52 1.56 -16.39
CA LEU A 35 -8.24 2.13 -16.01
C LEU A 35 -8.41 3.59 -15.59
N ILE A 36 -7.71 3.96 -14.52
CA ILE A 36 -7.73 5.29 -13.91
C ILE A 36 -6.28 5.72 -13.70
N GLY A 37 -5.86 6.85 -14.25
CA GLY A 37 -4.58 7.47 -13.92
C GLY A 37 -4.68 8.30 -12.63
N LEU A 38 -3.54 8.56 -11.99
CA LEU A 38 -3.50 9.38 -10.78
C LEU A 38 -4.03 10.82 -10.99
N GLY A 39 -3.90 11.35 -12.20
CA GLY A 39 -4.39 12.68 -12.57
C GLY A 39 -5.89 12.74 -12.87
N ASP A 40 -6.60 11.62 -12.85
CA ASP A 40 -8.00 11.54 -13.24
C ASP A 40 -8.99 11.62 -12.07
N PHE A 41 -8.50 11.55 -10.83
CA PHE A 41 -9.32 11.59 -9.63
C PHE A 41 -9.94 12.97 -9.39
N ASN A 42 -11.21 12.97 -9.01
CA ASN A 42 -11.98 14.16 -8.68
C ASN A 42 -12.70 13.97 -7.35
N TYR A 43 -12.53 14.93 -6.43
CA TYR A 43 -13.42 15.09 -5.27
C TYR A 43 -14.37 16.25 -5.56
N LEU A 44 -15.66 15.94 -5.72
CA LEU A 44 -16.65 16.92 -6.14
C LEU A 44 -17.20 17.73 -4.95
N PRO A 45 -17.71 18.96 -5.17
CA PRO A 45 -18.23 19.81 -4.09
C PRO A 45 -19.41 19.21 -3.30
N ASP A 46 -20.11 18.24 -3.87
CA ASP A 46 -21.19 17.49 -3.21
C ASP A 46 -20.67 16.36 -2.31
N GLY A 47 -19.35 16.19 -2.21
CA GLY A 47 -18.68 15.16 -1.43
C GLY A 47 -18.53 13.82 -2.17
N SER A 48 -18.96 13.71 -3.43
CA SER A 48 -18.81 12.49 -4.21
C SER A 48 -17.40 12.36 -4.80
N LEU A 49 -16.95 11.10 -4.92
CA LEU A 49 -15.69 10.75 -5.55
C LEU A 49 -15.96 10.30 -6.99
N GLY A 50 -15.27 10.93 -7.93
CA GLY A 50 -15.31 10.56 -9.35
C GLY A 50 -13.92 10.34 -9.92
N ALA A 51 -13.85 9.72 -11.09
CA ALA A 51 -12.66 9.78 -11.92
C ALA A 51 -13.02 9.73 -13.41
N LEU A 52 -12.10 10.20 -14.25
CA LEU A 52 -12.13 9.93 -15.68
C LEU A 52 -11.66 8.49 -15.94
N VAL A 53 -12.59 7.58 -16.17
CA VAL A 53 -12.33 6.14 -16.35
C VAL A 53 -12.21 5.81 -17.84
N ARG A 54 -11.13 5.13 -18.23
CA ARG A 54 -11.01 4.54 -19.59
C ARG A 54 -11.39 3.07 -19.51
N ALA A 55 -12.44 2.69 -20.23
CA ALA A 55 -12.84 1.30 -20.41
C ALA A 55 -12.61 0.90 -21.87
N ALA A 56 -12.30 -0.37 -22.09
CA ALA A 56 -12.15 -0.89 -23.44
C ALA A 56 -13.54 -1.14 -24.06
N THR A 57 -13.66 -0.88 -25.36
CA THR A 57 -14.95 -0.91 -26.08
C THR A 57 -15.35 -2.31 -26.54
N ASP A 58 -14.37 -3.19 -26.73
CA ASP A 58 -14.54 -4.58 -27.13
C ASP A 58 -14.27 -5.53 -25.94
N LYS A 59 -14.87 -6.71 -25.94
CA LYS A 59 -14.62 -7.77 -24.93
C LYS A 59 -13.72 -8.89 -25.47
N SER A 60 -13.36 -8.85 -26.75
CA SER A 60 -12.71 -9.95 -27.48
C SER A 60 -11.21 -9.76 -27.75
N TYR A 61 -10.55 -8.84 -27.04
CA TYR A 61 -9.12 -8.59 -27.22
C TYR A 61 -8.28 -9.85 -26.95
N ARG A 62 -7.46 -10.22 -27.94
CA ARG A 62 -6.45 -11.28 -27.85
C ARG A 62 -5.02 -10.76 -27.67
N SER A 63 -4.84 -9.44 -27.78
CA SER A 63 -3.53 -8.78 -27.69
C SER A 63 -3.55 -7.71 -26.62
N HIS A 64 -2.62 -7.79 -25.68
CA HIS A 64 -2.37 -6.77 -24.67
C HIS A 64 -2.10 -5.40 -25.31
N LYS A 65 -1.41 -5.38 -26.46
CA LYS A 65 -1.09 -4.14 -27.18
C LYS A 65 -2.37 -3.48 -27.70
N ARG A 66 -3.21 -4.22 -28.42
CA ARG A 66 -4.46 -3.68 -28.96
C ARG A 66 -5.42 -3.24 -27.85
N TYR A 67 -5.52 -4.03 -26.78
CA TYR A 67 -6.32 -3.66 -25.60
C TYR A 67 -5.88 -2.32 -25.01
N LEU A 68 -4.56 -2.13 -24.83
CA LEU A 68 -4.01 -0.91 -24.27
C LEU A 68 -4.09 0.28 -25.23
N ASP A 69 -3.87 0.07 -26.53
CA ASP A 69 -3.99 1.12 -27.54
C ASP A 69 -5.42 1.69 -27.56
N ASP A 70 -6.44 0.83 -27.49
CA ASP A 70 -7.84 1.26 -27.45
C ASP A 70 -8.17 2.02 -26.15
N LEU A 71 -7.61 1.60 -25.01
CA LEU A 71 -7.73 2.33 -23.74
C LEU A 71 -7.07 3.71 -23.80
N LYS A 72 -5.88 3.81 -24.42
CA LYS A 72 -5.16 5.09 -24.61
C LYS A 72 -5.88 6.03 -25.57
N ALA A 73 -6.57 5.49 -26.58
CA ALA A 73 -7.36 6.28 -27.52
C ALA A 73 -8.72 6.72 -26.96
N SER A 74 -9.19 6.08 -25.89
CA SER A 74 -10.46 6.40 -25.24
C SER A 74 -10.43 7.80 -24.60
N GLN A 75 -11.47 8.58 -24.84
CA GLN A 75 -11.68 9.87 -24.17
C GLN A 75 -12.04 9.71 -22.69
N GLY A 76 -12.39 8.49 -22.28
CA GLY A 76 -12.85 8.18 -20.93
C GLY A 76 -14.26 8.69 -20.63
N GLU A 77 -14.81 8.24 -19.51
CA GLU A 77 -16.11 8.63 -18.99
C GLU A 77 -16.00 9.04 -17.52
N GLN A 78 -16.62 10.16 -17.15
CA GLN A 78 -16.70 10.56 -15.75
C GLN A 78 -17.58 9.58 -14.98
N THR A 79 -16.97 8.84 -14.07
CA THR A 79 -17.63 7.76 -13.34
C THR A 79 -17.50 7.98 -11.85
N ALA A 80 -18.62 7.83 -11.11
CA ALA A 80 -18.58 7.79 -9.65
C ALA A 80 -17.84 6.54 -9.18
N LEU A 81 -16.82 6.73 -8.34
CA LEU A 81 -15.95 5.64 -7.87
C LEU A 81 -16.68 4.65 -6.95
N GLY A 82 -17.74 5.10 -6.27
CA GLY A 82 -18.62 4.24 -5.47
C GLY A 82 -19.35 3.16 -6.28
N ASN A 83 -19.36 3.25 -7.61
CA ASN A 83 -19.96 2.23 -8.48
C ASN A 83 -19.04 1.02 -8.74
N PHE A 84 -17.78 1.08 -8.31
CA PHE A 84 -16.86 -0.05 -8.43
C PHE A 84 -17.07 -1.04 -7.29
N ASP A 85 -16.96 -2.33 -7.59
CA ASP A 85 -16.90 -3.37 -6.55
C ASP A 85 -15.50 -3.42 -5.93
N VAL A 86 -14.47 -3.30 -6.79
CA VAL A 86 -13.05 -3.39 -6.42
C VAL A 86 -12.25 -2.33 -7.16
N ILE A 87 -11.32 -1.66 -6.47
CA ILE A 87 -10.31 -0.79 -7.09
C ILE A 87 -8.92 -1.29 -6.67
N MET A 88 -8.12 -1.68 -7.64
CA MET A 88 -6.74 -2.10 -7.44
C MET A 88 -5.79 -0.91 -7.57
N LEU A 89 -5.11 -0.54 -6.49
CA LEU A 89 -4.02 0.44 -6.51
C LEU A 89 -2.77 -0.21 -7.10
N ARG A 90 -2.40 0.20 -8.32
CA ARG A 90 -1.27 -0.33 -9.09
C ARG A 90 -0.30 0.75 -9.54
N SER A 91 -0.48 1.98 -9.08
CA SER A 91 0.45 3.08 -9.25
C SER A 91 1.68 2.87 -8.36
N ASP A 92 2.84 3.22 -8.89
CA ASP A 92 4.11 3.15 -8.18
C ASP A 92 4.61 4.56 -7.80
N PRO A 93 4.64 4.92 -6.51
CA PRO A 93 5.19 6.21 -6.06
C PRO A 93 6.66 6.42 -6.49
N ALA A 94 7.39 5.32 -6.73
CA ALA A 94 8.79 5.32 -7.13
C ALA A 94 9.05 5.74 -8.58
N SER A 95 8.10 5.47 -9.47
CA SER A 95 8.32 5.51 -10.92
C SER A 95 7.98 6.85 -11.56
N ASP A 96 7.65 7.86 -10.73
CA ASP A 96 7.09 9.13 -11.16
C ASP A 96 7.72 10.34 -10.44
N PRO A 97 9.06 10.49 -10.51
CA PRO A 97 9.76 11.57 -9.81
C PRO A 97 9.41 12.98 -10.35
N GLU A 98 8.99 13.06 -11.62
CA GLU A 98 8.63 14.33 -12.28
C GLU A 98 7.30 14.92 -11.78
N ARG A 99 6.47 14.11 -11.11
CA ARG A 99 5.18 14.54 -10.52
C ARG A 99 5.18 14.31 -9.01
N PRO A 100 5.84 15.17 -8.20
CA PRO A 100 5.92 14.98 -6.75
C PRO A 100 4.56 14.78 -6.06
N TRP A 101 3.52 15.45 -6.55
CA TRP A 101 2.15 15.33 -6.06
C TRP A 101 1.54 13.93 -6.25
N ALA A 102 1.99 13.17 -7.25
CA ALA A 102 1.45 11.86 -7.61
C ALA A 102 1.84 10.78 -6.60
N SER A 103 3.02 10.91 -5.97
CA SER A 103 3.58 9.93 -5.04
C SER A 103 2.64 9.53 -3.89
N THR A 104 1.80 10.45 -3.41
CA THR A 104 0.85 10.21 -2.32
C THR A 104 -0.61 10.17 -2.77
N ALA A 105 -0.90 10.56 -4.02
CA ALA A 105 -2.26 10.68 -4.54
C ALA A 105 -3.00 9.33 -4.55
N GLY A 106 -2.34 8.26 -4.98
CA GLY A 106 -2.96 6.93 -5.04
C GLY A 106 -3.42 6.43 -3.67
N VAL A 107 -2.61 6.63 -2.64
CA VAL A 107 -2.95 6.30 -1.25
C VAL A 107 -4.05 7.22 -0.70
N ALA A 108 -3.92 8.53 -0.89
CA ALA A 108 -4.88 9.51 -0.37
C ALA A 108 -6.28 9.30 -0.95
N PHE A 109 -6.40 9.18 -2.27
CA PHE A 109 -7.68 8.87 -2.91
C PHE A 109 -8.14 7.44 -2.60
N GLY A 110 -7.21 6.48 -2.49
CA GLY A 110 -7.51 5.12 -2.04
C GLY A 110 -8.24 5.08 -0.70
N GLN A 111 -7.79 5.84 0.30
CA GLN A 111 -8.44 5.95 1.61
C GLN A 111 -9.86 6.51 1.50
N LEU A 112 -10.04 7.57 0.71
CA LEU A 112 -11.35 8.18 0.47
C LEU A 112 -12.29 7.17 -0.22
N ILE A 113 -11.81 6.46 -1.24
CA ILE A 113 -12.57 5.43 -1.95
C ILE A 113 -12.99 4.32 -0.99
N ALA A 114 -12.06 3.78 -0.19
CA ALA A 114 -12.33 2.72 0.78
C ALA A 114 -13.42 3.14 1.79
N SER A 115 -13.43 4.42 2.19
CA SER A 115 -14.44 4.95 3.12
C SER A 115 -15.88 4.91 2.58
N THR A 116 -16.05 4.78 1.26
CA THR A 116 -17.36 4.63 0.60
C THR A 116 -17.88 3.19 0.54
N GLY A 117 -17.10 2.21 1.02
CA GLY A 117 -17.47 0.79 1.01
C GLY A 117 -17.10 0.04 -0.28
N VAL A 118 -16.24 0.64 -1.10
CA VAL A 118 -15.54 -0.02 -2.23
C VAL A 118 -14.34 -0.78 -1.68
N LEU A 119 -14.10 -2.01 -2.16
CA LEU A 119 -12.91 -2.77 -1.78
C LEU A 119 -11.68 -2.20 -2.51
N VAL A 120 -10.73 -1.65 -1.76
CA VAL A 120 -9.47 -1.13 -2.33
C VAL A 120 -8.35 -2.12 -2.02
N VAL A 121 -7.60 -2.54 -3.05
CA VAL A 121 -6.51 -3.52 -2.90
C VAL A 121 -5.21 -3.06 -3.58
N ASN A 122 -4.05 -3.09 -2.94
CA ASN A 122 -3.84 -3.35 -1.52
C ASN A 122 -4.46 -2.26 -0.64
N ASP A 123 -4.59 -2.53 0.67
CA ASP A 123 -5.21 -1.59 1.61
C ASP A 123 -4.46 -0.23 1.63
N PRO A 124 -5.16 0.89 1.42
CA PRO A 124 -4.51 2.19 1.23
C PRO A 124 -3.93 2.75 2.54
N GLU A 125 -4.47 2.40 3.70
CA GLU A 125 -3.97 2.90 4.99
C GLU A 125 -2.60 2.30 5.31
N THR A 126 -2.48 0.99 5.15
CA THR A 126 -1.23 0.26 5.34
C THR A 126 -0.23 0.51 4.20
N LEU A 127 -0.67 0.71 2.96
CA LEU A 127 0.20 1.18 1.86
C LEU A 127 0.86 2.53 2.19
N ALA A 128 0.16 3.42 2.91
CA ALA A 128 0.75 4.68 3.36
C ALA A 128 1.99 4.43 4.24
N THR A 129 1.93 3.43 5.13
CA THR A 129 3.07 3.03 5.97
C THR A 129 4.18 2.38 5.15
N ALA A 130 3.81 1.64 4.10
CA ALA A 130 4.74 0.96 3.19
C ALA A 130 5.48 1.89 2.23
N MET A 131 5.13 3.19 2.15
CA MET A 131 5.93 4.19 1.44
C MET A 131 7.33 4.36 2.06
N SER A 132 7.49 4.01 3.34
CA SER A 132 8.80 3.98 4.01
C SER A 132 9.38 2.58 3.99
N LYS A 133 10.69 2.44 3.69
CA LYS A 133 11.40 1.16 3.84
C LYS A 133 11.40 0.64 5.28
N ALA A 134 11.05 1.47 6.28
CA ALA A 134 10.86 1.04 7.66
C ALA A 134 9.73 0.01 7.80
N TYR A 135 8.75 -0.01 6.88
CA TYR A 135 7.68 -1.01 6.89
C TYR A 135 8.23 -2.45 6.92
N PHE A 136 9.36 -2.67 6.26
CA PHE A 136 10.05 -3.96 6.25
C PHE A 136 10.44 -4.45 7.66
N GLN A 137 10.67 -3.53 8.61
CA GLN A 137 11.07 -3.88 9.97
C GLN A 137 9.95 -4.49 10.83
N HIS A 138 8.70 -4.40 10.38
CA HIS A 138 7.57 -4.99 11.08
C HIS A 138 7.41 -6.51 10.83
N PHE A 139 8.21 -7.10 9.94
CA PHE A 139 8.24 -8.55 9.71
C PHE A 139 9.21 -9.26 10.68
N PRO A 140 9.07 -10.58 10.90
CA PRO A 140 9.94 -11.32 11.82
C PRO A 140 11.43 -11.12 11.52
N GLU A 141 12.25 -10.91 12.55
CA GLU A 141 13.70 -10.68 12.37
C GLU A 141 14.40 -11.87 11.69
N VAL A 142 13.94 -13.10 11.96
CA VAL A 142 14.55 -14.33 11.41
C VAL A 142 14.58 -14.39 9.88
N VAL A 143 13.60 -13.76 9.22
CA VAL A 143 13.52 -13.75 7.75
C VAL A 143 14.25 -12.56 7.12
N ARG A 144 14.72 -11.59 7.91
CA ARG A 144 15.27 -10.33 7.41
C ARG A 144 16.77 -10.27 7.61
N PRO A 145 17.50 -9.55 6.74
CA PRO A 145 18.89 -9.25 7.01
C PRO A 145 19.00 -8.33 8.23
N LYS A 146 20.05 -8.52 9.04
CA LYS A 146 20.38 -7.59 10.13
C LYS A 146 20.43 -6.16 9.60
N THR A 147 19.67 -5.28 10.24
CA THR A 147 19.46 -3.91 9.75
C THR A 147 19.54 -2.91 10.90
N LEU A 148 20.28 -1.84 10.71
CA LEU A 148 20.27 -0.63 11.52
C LEU A 148 19.64 0.50 10.71
N ILE A 149 18.72 1.25 11.32
CA ILE A 149 18.18 2.49 10.74
C ILE A 149 18.55 3.63 11.69
N SER A 150 19.41 4.55 11.24
CA SER A 150 19.91 5.63 12.10
C SER A 150 20.31 6.87 11.30
N ARG A 151 20.43 8.00 12.00
CA ARG A 151 21.15 9.20 11.53
C ARG A 151 22.47 9.41 12.25
N ASP A 152 22.74 8.62 13.28
CA ASP A 152 23.98 8.68 14.05
C ASP A 152 25.08 7.96 13.27
N GLN A 153 26.05 8.74 12.80
CA GLN A 153 27.16 8.26 12.00
C GLN A 153 28.06 7.28 12.77
N GLU A 154 28.25 7.48 14.08
CA GLU A 154 29.08 6.59 14.91
C GLU A 154 28.40 5.24 15.09
N GLN A 155 27.08 5.24 15.33
CA GLN A 155 26.31 3.99 15.41
C GLN A 155 26.35 3.22 14.08
N ILE A 156 26.22 3.91 12.95
CA ILE A 156 26.29 3.27 11.63
C ILE A 156 27.68 2.70 11.38
N ALA A 157 28.73 3.46 11.65
CA ALA A 157 30.11 3.00 11.48
C ALA A 157 30.44 1.81 12.38
N SER A 158 29.98 1.84 13.65
CA SER A 158 30.13 0.71 14.58
C SER A 158 29.41 -0.53 14.07
N PHE A 159 28.16 -0.39 13.60
CA PHE A 159 27.40 -1.50 13.07
C PHE A 159 28.07 -2.14 11.84
N VAL A 160 28.58 -1.34 10.91
CA VAL A 160 29.33 -1.86 9.74
C VAL A 160 30.60 -2.59 10.17
N LYS A 161 31.30 -2.08 11.19
CA LYS A 161 32.47 -2.74 11.77
C LYS A 161 32.12 -4.08 12.41
N ASP A 162 31.02 -4.14 13.17
CA ASP A 162 30.54 -5.36 13.83
C ASP A 162 30.11 -6.45 12.83
N LEU A 163 29.67 -6.04 11.63
CA LEU A 163 29.40 -6.94 10.50
C LEU A 163 30.68 -7.41 9.77
N GLY A 164 31.87 -6.99 10.21
CA GLY A 164 33.14 -7.37 9.60
C GLY A 164 33.59 -6.46 8.46
N GLY A 165 33.06 -5.24 8.38
CA GLY A 165 33.47 -4.22 7.41
C GLY A 165 32.79 -4.34 6.05
N GLN A 166 31.67 -5.07 5.96
CA GLN A 166 30.89 -5.19 4.74
C GLN A 166 29.40 -5.01 5.02
N ALA A 167 28.76 -4.07 4.32
CA ALA A 167 27.35 -3.74 4.51
C ALA A 167 26.77 -3.05 3.27
N VAL A 168 25.44 -3.06 3.15
CA VAL A 168 24.69 -2.27 2.18
C VAL A 168 24.12 -1.05 2.89
N LEU A 169 24.42 0.16 2.41
CA LEU A 169 23.87 1.40 2.93
C LEU A 169 22.92 2.01 1.90
N LYS A 170 21.73 2.42 2.33
CA LYS A 170 20.71 3.02 1.45
C LYS A 170 19.84 4.04 2.17
N PRO A 171 19.24 5.03 1.46
CA PRO A 171 18.30 5.96 2.07
C PRO A 171 17.01 5.26 2.47
N LEU A 172 16.40 5.72 3.57
CA LEU A 172 15.11 5.19 4.04
C LEU A 172 13.98 5.46 3.02
N GLN A 173 14.00 6.62 2.39
CA GLN A 173 13.06 7.03 1.35
C GLN A 173 13.63 6.77 -0.05
N GLY A 174 12.80 6.85 -1.09
CA GLY A 174 13.20 6.59 -2.47
C GLY A 174 13.19 5.11 -2.87
N SER A 175 13.57 4.83 -4.11
CA SER A 175 13.30 3.56 -4.81
C SER A 175 14.27 3.35 -5.97
N GLY A 176 14.19 2.19 -6.64
CA GLY A 176 14.91 1.96 -7.91
C GLY A 176 16.44 1.83 -7.79
N GLY A 177 16.98 1.64 -6.58
CA GLY A 177 18.42 1.47 -6.36
C GLY A 177 19.23 2.77 -6.39
N SER A 178 18.58 3.94 -6.40
CA SER A 178 19.26 5.22 -6.21
C SER A 178 19.75 5.34 -4.76
N GLY A 179 21.00 5.79 -4.58
CA GLY A 179 21.61 5.95 -3.26
C GLY A 179 21.92 4.63 -2.53
N VAL A 180 21.96 3.49 -3.22
CA VAL A 180 22.39 2.21 -2.64
C VAL A 180 23.88 2.03 -2.85
N PHE A 181 24.63 1.89 -1.75
CA PHE A 181 26.07 1.68 -1.74
C PHE A 181 26.39 0.34 -1.09
N LEU A 182 27.15 -0.51 -1.78
CA LEU A 182 27.89 -1.55 -1.08
C LEU A 182 29.11 -0.89 -0.45
N VAL A 183 29.36 -1.17 0.82
CA VAL A 183 30.64 -0.88 1.47
C VAL A 183 31.40 -2.19 1.58
N THR A 184 32.61 -2.21 1.04
CA THR A 184 33.58 -3.30 1.25
C THR A 184 34.66 -2.92 2.28
N LYS A 185 35.52 -3.89 2.60
CA LYS A 185 36.69 -3.66 3.45
C LYS A 185 37.66 -2.65 2.83
N GLU A 186 37.78 -2.65 1.50
CA GLU A 186 38.61 -1.72 0.74
C GLU A 186 38.04 -0.30 0.74
N GLU A 187 36.71 -0.16 0.78
CA GLU A 187 36.00 1.12 0.80
C GLU A 187 35.76 1.66 2.22
N SER A 188 36.11 0.90 3.25
CA SER A 188 36.00 1.32 4.66
C SER A 188 36.62 2.70 4.97
N PRO A 189 37.72 3.16 4.33
CA PRO A 189 38.23 4.53 4.50
C PRO A 189 37.24 5.62 4.06
N ASN A 190 36.33 5.31 3.12
CA ASN A 190 35.33 6.22 2.57
C ASN A 190 33.96 6.10 3.25
N LEU A 191 33.82 5.22 4.26
CA LEU A 191 32.54 4.93 4.91
C LEU A 191 31.85 6.19 5.43
N ASN A 192 32.61 7.10 6.02
CA ASN A 192 32.08 8.35 6.57
C ASN A 192 31.46 9.25 5.49
N GLN A 193 32.11 9.34 4.32
CA GLN A 193 31.61 10.12 3.18
C GLN A 193 30.37 9.48 2.57
N ILE A 194 30.33 8.14 2.50
CA ILE A 194 29.14 7.40 2.05
C ILE A 194 27.96 7.66 3.01
N ILE A 195 28.18 7.54 4.32
CA ILE A 195 27.14 7.83 5.33
C ILE A 195 26.66 9.27 5.20
N GLU A 196 27.57 10.25 5.10
CA GLU A 196 27.22 11.67 4.96
C GLU A 196 26.41 11.92 3.70
N ALA A 197 26.79 11.33 2.57
CA ALA A 197 26.08 11.48 1.30
C ALA A 197 24.64 10.97 1.39
N ILE A 198 24.42 9.79 1.98
CA ILE A 198 23.07 9.21 2.13
C ILE A 198 22.27 9.97 3.20
N ALA A 199 22.90 10.41 4.28
CA ALA A 199 22.23 11.11 5.38
C ALA A 199 21.67 12.49 4.99
N ARG A 200 22.07 13.04 3.83
CA ARG A 200 21.44 14.23 3.23
C ARG A 200 19.98 14.00 2.90
N ASP A 201 19.61 12.77 2.55
CA ASP A 201 18.24 12.37 2.23
C ASP A 201 17.46 11.84 3.46
N GLY A 202 18.05 11.94 4.67
CA GLY A 202 17.39 11.61 5.93
C GLY A 202 18.03 10.45 6.69
N TYR A 203 17.24 9.43 7.01
CA TYR A 203 17.72 8.24 7.73
C TYR A 203 18.49 7.30 6.79
N VAL A 204 19.60 6.76 7.30
CA VAL A 204 20.39 5.73 6.62
C VAL A 204 19.94 4.37 7.10
N VAL A 205 19.67 3.47 6.16
CA VAL A 205 19.46 2.05 6.39
C VAL A 205 20.78 1.34 6.10
N ALA A 206 21.45 0.84 7.14
CA ALA A 206 22.62 -0.03 7.03
C ALA A 206 22.18 -1.48 7.22
N GLN A 207 22.48 -2.33 6.25
CA GLN A 207 22.00 -3.71 6.20
C GLN A 207 23.18 -4.66 5.99
N GLU A 208 23.13 -5.86 6.60
CA GLU A 208 24.15 -6.87 6.32
C GLU A 208 24.19 -7.21 4.83
N TYR A 209 25.40 -7.40 4.33
CA TYR A 209 25.57 -7.88 2.96
C TYR A 209 25.23 -9.36 2.88
N LEU A 210 24.43 -9.74 1.87
CA LEU A 210 24.08 -11.12 1.59
C LEU A 210 24.98 -11.64 0.46
N PRO A 211 25.96 -12.52 0.73
CA PRO A 211 26.86 -13.03 -0.32
C PRO A 211 26.12 -13.72 -1.47
N ALA A 212 25.00 -14.38 -1.17
CA ALA A 212 24.15 -15.03 -2.16
C ALA A 212 23.54 -14.05 -3.17
N ALA A 213 23.54 -12.73 -2.92
CA ALA A 213 23.08 -11.72 -3.88
C ALA A 213 23.93 -11.71 -5.15
N ALA A 214 25.20 -12.15 -5.07
CA ALA A 214 26.07 -12.29 -6.24
C ALA A 214 25.56 -13.35 -7.23
N GLU A 215 24.78 -14.33 -6.76
CA GLU A 215 24.14 -15.35 -7.59
C GLU A 215 22.75 -14.91 -8.09
N GLY A 216 22.36 -13.67 -7.81
CA GLY A 216 21.05 -13.13 -8.09
C GLY A 216 20.02 -13.35 -6.98
N ASP A 217 18.80 -12.92 -7.25
CA ASP A 217 17.68 -12.99 -6.31
C ASP A 217 16.44 -13.60 -6.97
N THR A 218 15.53 -14.13 -6.15
CA THR A 218 14.27 -14.72 -6.59
C THR A 218 13.11 -13.77 -6.31
N ARG A 219 12.41 -13.34 -7.35
CA ARG A 219 11.11 -12.67 -7.26
C ARG A 219 10.03 -13.75 -7.11
N LEU A 220 9.37 -13.83 -5.96
CA LEU A 220 8.23 -14.71 -5.71
C LEU A 220 6.94 -13.88 -5.54
N PHE A 221 5.91 -14.16 -6.32
CA PHE A 221 4.62 -13.48 -6.17
C PHE A 221 3.77 -14.17 -5.09
N VAL A 222 3.19 -13.35 -4.22
CA VAL A 222 2.26 -13.77 -3.17
C VAL A 222 0.94 -13.06 -3.41
N MET A 223 -0.15 -13.84 -3.42
CA MET A 223 -1.51 -13.34 -3.56
C MET A 223 -2.34 -13.82 -2.37
N ASP A 224 -3.05 -12.90 -1.71
CA ASP A 224 -3.84 -13.15 -0.50
C ASP A 224 -3.03 -13.91 0.59
N GLY A 225 -1.78 -13.50 0.76
CA GLY A 225 -0.84 -14.11 1.71
C GLY A 225 -0.37 -15.52 1.35
N LYS A 226 -0.72 -16.07 0.19
CA LYS A 226 -0.27 -17.39 -0.29
C LYS A 226 0.67 -17.24 -1.50
N PRO A 227 1.73 -18.05 -1.64
CA PRO A 227 2.50 -18.11 -2.87
C PRO A 227 1.57 -18.36 -4.07
N LEU A 228 1.60 -17.49 -5.07
CA LEU A 228 0.76 -17.61 -6.25
C LEU A 228 1.19 -18.85 -7.04
N LYS A 229 0.28 -19.81 -7.22
CA LYS A 229 0.54 -21.10 -7.85
C LYS A 229 -0.55 -21.43 -8.86
N VAL A 230 -0.17 -21.79 -10.08
CA VAL A 230 -1.06 -22.21 -11.17
C VAL A 230 -0.43 -23.44 -11.82
N ASP A 231 -1.24 -24.47 -12.08
CA ASP A 231 -0.82 -25.72 -12.73
C ASP A 231 0.44 -26.36 -12.12
N GLY A 232 0.55 -26.33 -10.79
CA GLY A 232 1.70 -26.89 -10.08
C GLY A 232 2.94 -26.00 -10.04
N LYS A 233 2.99 -24.91 -10.82
CA LYS A 233 4.12 -23.96 -10.89
C LYS A 233 3.86 -22.75 -10.01
N TYR A 234 4.91 -22.25 -9.34
CA TYR A 234 4.83 -21.00 -8.61
C TYR A 234 5.12 -19.83 -9.54
N ALA A 235 4.38 -18.73 -9.37
CA ALA A 235 4.68 -17.48 -10.04
C ALA A 235 5.96 -16.90 -9.42
N ALA A 236 7.11 -17.22 -10.01
CA ALA A 236 8.39 -16.72 -9.55
C ALA A 236 9.45 -16.74 -10.63
N PHE A 237 10.45 -15.87 -10.53
CA PHE A 237 11.59 -15.90 -11.44
C PHE A 237 12.87 -15.46 -10.76
N ARG A 238 14.00 -16.00 -11.22
CA ARG A 238 15.32 -15.62 -10.73
C ARG A 238 15.89 -14.52 -11.61
N ARG A 239 16.38 -13.45 -11.00
CA ARG A 239 17.10 -12.36 -11.64
C ARG A 239 18.59 -12.57 -11.42
N VAL A 240 19.37 -12.66 -12.48
CA VAL A 240 20.81 -12.91 -12.43
C VAL A 240 21.56 -11.73 -13.03
N ASN A 241 22.64 -11.30 -12.36
CA ASN A 241 23.54 -10.25 -12.85
C ASN A 241 24.61 -10.87 -13.74
N GLU A 242 24.70 -10.42 -15.00
CA GLU A 242 25.84 -10.75 -15.86
C GLU A 242 26.90 -9.63 -15.87
N THR A 243 26.65 -8.52 -15.17
CA THR A 243 27.57 -7.37 -15.03
C THR A 243 28.11 -7.27 -13.60
N SER A 244 29.24 -6.59 -13.41
CA SER A 244 29.83 -6.32 -12.09
C SER A 244 29.01 -5.35 -11.21
N ASP A 245 27.86 -4.88 -11.70
CA ASP A 245 26.89 -4.10 -10.93
C ASP A 245 26.03 -5.06 -10.11
N MET A 246 26.02 -4.89 -8.79
CA MET A 246 25.33 -5.79 -7.87
C MET A 246 23.81 -5.63 -7.87
N ARG A 247 23.28 -4.65 -8.62
CA ARG A 247 21.84 -4.40 -8.71
C ARG A 247 21.19 -5.39 -9.70
N SER A 248 20.45 -6.35 -9.17
CA SER A 248 19.74 -7.39 -9.94
C SER A 248 18.37 -7.01 -10.47
N ASN A 249 18.03 -5.72 -10.47
CA ASN A 249 16.77 -5.30 -11.08
C ASN A 249 16.79 -5.57 -12.59
N VAL A 250 15.74 -6.20 -13.12
CA VAL A 250 15.56 -6.46 -14.56
C VAL A 250 15.66 -5.16 -15.37
N SER A 251 15.23 -4.03 -14.78
CA SER A 251 15.37 -2.69 -15.36
C SER A 251 16.82 -2.22 -15.50
N ALA A 252 17.78 -2.89 -14.87
CA ALA A 252 19.22 -2.62 -14.93
C ALA A 252 19.99 -3.64 -15.81
N GLY A 253 19.30 -4.47 -16.59
CA GLY A 253 19.92 -5.41 -17.54
C GLY A 253 20.12 -6.84 -17.02
N GLY A 254 19.53 -7.20 -15.88
CA GLY A 254 19.56 -8.57 -15.35
C GLY A 254 18.79 -9.56 -16.24
N HIS A 255 19.31 -10.77 -16.41
CA HIS A 255 18.65 -11.85 -17.13
C HIS A 255 17.66 -12.57 -16.21
N ILE A 256 16.52 -12.96 -16.76
CA ILE A 256 15.50 -13.72 -16.03
C ILE A 256 15.57 -15.20 -16.40
N ARG A 257 15.55 -16.08 -15.40
CA ARG A 257 15.47 -17.54 -15.58
C ARG A 257 14.42 -18.15 -14.65
N GLU A 258 14.11 -19.43 -14.86
CA GLU A 258 13.28 -20.24 -13.96
C GLU A 258 13.84 -20.18 -12.53
N ALA A 259 12.95 -20.01 -11.57
CA ALA A 259 13.28 -19.99 -10.15
C ALA A 259 13.00 -21.36 -9.53
N GLU A 260 13.99 -21.90 -8.82
CA GLU A 260 13.78 -23.04 -7.95
C GLU A 260 13.18 -22.57 -6.62
N ILE A 261 11.93 -22.94 -6.36
CA ILE A 261 11.25 -22.60 -5.10
C ILE A 261 11.53 -23.67 -4.06
N THR A 262 12.23 -23.28 -3.00
CA THR A 262 12.63 -24.19 -1.91
C THR A 262 11.62 -24.18 -0.76
N ASP A 263 11.63 -25.24 0.06
CA ASP A 263 10.82 -25.31 1.29
C ASP A 263 11.14 -24.20 2.29
N GLU A 264 12.37 -23.69 2.26
CA GLU A 264 12.77 -22.54 3.07
C GLU A 264 12.09 -21.25 2.64
N MET A 265 12.01 -20.99 1.33
CA MET A 265 11.24 -19.86 0.79
C MET A 265 9.75 -19.98 1.16
N LEU A 266 9.16 -21.18 1.08
CA LEU A 266 7.77 -21.39 1.46
C LEU A 266 7.52 -21.21 2.96
N ARG A 267 8.47 -21.63 3.81
CA ARG A 267 8.45 -21.36 5.26
C ARG A 267 8.57 -19.88 5.56
N MET A 268 9.42 -19.15 4.83
CA MET A 268 9.53 -17.70 4.91
C MET A 268 8.20 -17.02 4.58
N VAL A 269 7.55 -17.40 3.48
CA VAL A 269 6.21 -16.87 3.13
C VAL A 269 5.21 -17.17 4.25
N SER A 270 5.24 -18.37 4.81
CA SER A 270 4.36 -18.75 5.93
C SER A 270 4.59 -17.89 7.18
N ALA A 271 5.84 -17.50 7.46
CA ALA A 271 6.19 -16.64 8.59
C ALA A 271 5.72 -15.19 8.42
N ILE A 272 5.76 -14.64 7.19
CA ILE A 272 5.33 -13.27 6.92
C ILE A 272 3.83 -13.14 6.62
N ARG A 273 3.18 -14.24 6.21
CA ARG A 273 1.76 -14.29 5.81
C ARG A 273 0.81 -13.61 6.81
N PRO A 274 0.87 -13.86 8.13
CA PRO A 274 -0.09 -13.27 9.07
C PRO A 274 -0.10 -11.74 9.00
N LYS A 275 1.08 -11.14 8.84
CA LYS A 275 1.21 -9.70 8.69
C LYS A 275 0.71 -9.21 7.34
N LEU A 276 1.09 -9.87 6.23
CA LEU A 276 0.60 -9.47 4.90
C LEU A 276 -0.93 -9.47 4.80
N VAL A 277 -1.57 -10.50 5.37
CA VAL A 277 -3.04 -10.61 5.39
C VAL A 277 -3.65 -9.55 6.33
N SER A 278 -3.09 -9.38 7.53
CA SER A 278 -3.56 -8.35 8.48
C SER A 278 -3.44 -6.93 7.90
N ASP A 279 -2.39 -6.67 7.13
CA ASP A 279 -2.14 -5.39 6.49
C ASP A 279 -2.91 -5.24 5.15
N GLY A 280 -3.77 -6.18 4.77
CA GLY A 280 -4.54 -6.07 3.52
C GLY A 280 -3.69 -6.06 2.24
N MET A 281 -2.51 -6.68 2.29
CA MET A 281 -1.58 -6.78 1.15
C MET A 281 -1.97 -7.96 0.26
N PHE A 282 -2.90 -7.70 -0.65
CA PHE A 282 -3.48 -8.68 -1.56
C PHE A 282 -2.52 -9.19 -2.63
N LEU A 283 -1.76 -8.35 -3.32
CA LEU A 283 -0.77 -8.76 -4.32
C LEU A 283 0.59 -8.16 -4.02
N VAL A 284 1.57 -9.02 -3.78
CA VAL A 284 2.91 -8.66 -3.30
C VAL A 284 3.97 -9.42 -4.10
N GLY A 285 5.11 -8.77 -4.36
CA GLY A 285 6.31 -9.42 -4.88
C GLY A 285 7.39 -9.45 -3.81
N LEU A 286 7.87 -10.64 -3.47
CA LEU A 286 8.95 -10.85 -2.51
C LEU A 286 10.27 -11.02 -3.25
N ASP A 287 11.31 -10.29 -2.84
CA ASP A 287 12.66 -10.45 -3.36
C ASP A 287 13.47 -11.24 -2.34
N ILE A 288 13.83 -12.48 -2.67
CA ILE A 288 14.47 -13.43 -1.77
C ILE A 288 15.90 -13.69 -2.23
N VAL A 289 16.86 -13.59 -1.31
CA VAL A 289 18.29 -13.87 -1.54
C VAL A 289 18.75 -14.89 -0.50
N GLY A 290 19.16 -16.06 -0.95
CA GLY A 290 19.49 -17.18 -0.06
C GLY A 290 18.30 -17.50 0.86
N ASP A 291 18.54 -17.43 2.17
CA ASP A 291 17.56 -17.66 3.24
C ASP A 291 16.91 -16.36 3.77
N LYS A 292 17.17 -15.21 3.13
CA LYS A 292 16.68 -13.90 3.58
C LYS A 292 15.75 -13.23 2.59
N LEU A 293 14.73 -12.58 3.13
CA LEU A 293 13.88 -11.65 2.42
C LEU A 293 14.63 -10.32 2.29
N MET A 294 14.96 -9.91 1.07
CA MET A 294 15.69 -8.68 0.81
C MET A 294 14.75 -7.47 0.73
N GLU A 295 13.60 -7.64 0.07
CA GLU A 295 12.62 -6.58 -0.16
C GLU A 295 11.19 -7.13 -0.32
N ILE A 296 10.19 -6.29 -0.02
CA ILE A 296 8.77 -6.59 -0.21
C ILE A 296 8.15 -5.48 -1.06
N ASN A 297 7.76 -5.83 -2.28
CA ASN A 297 7.15 -4.93 -3.25
C ASN A 297 5.62 -5.00 -3.15
N VAL A 298 5.01 -3.99 -2.51
CA VAL A 298 3.55 -3.96 -2.25
C VAL A 298 2.75 -3.03 -3.18
N PHE A 299 3.38 -2.13 -3.92
CA PHE A 299 2.66 -1.16 -4.77
C PHE A 299 2.29 -1.78 -6.12
N THR A 300 3.29 -2.09 -6.94
CA THR A 300 3.06 -2.66 -8.27
C THR A 300 4.05 -3.78 -8.61
N PRO A 301 4.04 -4.92 -7.89
CA PRO A 301 4.89 -6.04 -8.26
C PRO A 301 4.65 -6.42 -9.73
N GLY A 302 5.68 -6.23 -10.55
CA GLY A 302 5.70 -6.52 -11.97
C GLY A 302 6.46 -7.81 -12.27
N GLY A 303 6.19 -8.40 -13.44
CA GLY A 303 6.93 -9.55 -13.96
C GLY A 303 6.09 -10.80 -14.22
N LEU A 304 4.78 -10.80 -13.96
CA LEU A 304 3.90 -11.96 -14.27
C LEU A 304 3.97 -12.35 -15.75
N GLY A 305 4.13 -11.38 -16.65
CA GLY A 305 4.30 -11.65 -18.07
C GLY A 305 5.61 -12.37 -18.39
N SER A 306 6.70 -11.98 -17.73
CA SER A 306 7.98 -12.68 -17.87
C SER A 306 7.89 -14.09 -17.30
N THR A 307 7.23 -14.24 -16.15
CA THR A 307 6.97 -15.55 -15.52
C THR A 307 6.17 -16.45 -16.46
N GLN A 308 5.10 -15.94 -17.06
CA GLN A 308 4.32 -16.70 -18.04
C GLN A 308 5.19 -17.20 -19.20
N ASN A 309 6.06 -16.36 -19.76
CA ASN A 309 6.93 -16.77 -20.86
C ASN A 309 7.95 -17.86 -20.45
N ILE A 310 8.36 -17.89 -19.18
CA ILE A 310 9.35 -18.86 -18.66
C ILE A 310 8.71 -20.23 -18.45
N TYR A 311 7.51 -20.28 -17.87
CA TYR A 311 6.84 -21.54 -17.53
C TYR A 311 5.79 -21.97 -18.56
N ASP A 312 5.46 -21.14 -19.53
CA ASP A 312 4.31 -21.30 -20.44
C ASP A 312 2.98 -21.45 -19.67
N VAL A 313 2.84 -20.74 -18.54
CA VAL A 313 1.68 -20.77 -17.64
C VAL A 313 1.16 -19.36 -17.39
N ASP A 314 -0.14 -19.14 -17.60
CA ASP A 314 -0.76 -17.86 -17.28
C ASP A 314 -1.05 -17.76 -15.77
N PHE A 315 -0.26 -16.95 -15.08
CA PHE A 315 -0.42 -16.69 -13.64
C PHE A 315 -1.46 -15.63 -13.31
N THR A 316 -2.13 -15.03 -14.30
CA THR A 316 -3.33 -14.25 -14.02
C THR A 316 -4.45 -15.22 -13.65
N PRO A 317 -5.12 -15.08 -12.49
CA PRO A 317 -6.13 -16.04 -12.06
C PRO A 317 -7.23 -16.16 -13.10
N GLN A 318 -7.25 -17.28 -13.82
CA GLN A 318 -8.37 -17.64 -14.66
C GLN A 318 -9.33 -18.45 -13.79
N GLY A 319 -10.53 -17.94 -13.52
CA GLY A 319 -11.57 -18.75 -12.91
C GLY A 319 -11.73 -20.04 -13.71
N ASP A 320 -11.79 -21.19 -13.02
CA ASP A 320 -11.79 -22.54 -13.59
C ASP A 320 -12.47 -22.63 -14.98
N ARG A 321 -11.67 -22.84 -16.03
CA ARG A 321 -12.17 -23.16 -17.39
C ARG A 321 -11.97 -24.65 -17.72
N GLY A 322 -12.30 -25.55 -16.80
CA GLY A 322 -12.20 -26.99 -17.03
C GLY A 322 -13.42 -27.75 -16.50
N PRO A 323 -14.06 -28.63 -17.29
CA PRO A 323 -15.05 -29.56 -16.77
C PRO A 323 -14.30 -30.69 -16.05
N GLY A 324 -13.94 -30.49 -14.77
CA GLY A 324 -13.36 -31.56 -13.95
C GLY A 324 -12.32 -31.18 -12.89
N ALA A 325 -11.95 -29.90 -12.74
CA ALA A 325 -11.06 -29.51 -11.64
C ALA A 325 -11.86 -29.31 -10.34
N GLN A 326 -12.09 -30.40 -9.60
CA GLN A 326 -12.37 -30.28 -8.16
C GLN A 326 -11.02 -30.18 -7.43
N GLY A 327 -10.54 -28.95 -7.26
CA GLY A 327 -9.54 -28.57 -6.23
C GLY A 327 -10.22 -27.62 -5.24
N PRO A 328 -9.92 -27.69 -3.94
CA PRO A 328 -10.76 -27.09 -2.92
C PRO A 328 -10.63 -25.56 -2.91
N ASP A 329 -11.77 -24.92 -2.67
CA ASP A 329 -11.94 -23.50 -2.39
C ASP A 329 -11.50 -22.56 -3.51
N ALA A 330 -12.43 -22.26 -4.42
CA ALA A 330 -12.49 -20.93 -5.02
C ALA A 330 -12.23 -19.91 -3.91
N LEU A 331 -11.10 -19.19 -3.99
CA LEU A 331 -10.67 -18.27 -2.95
C LEU A 331 -11.81 -17.28 -2.67
N PRO A 332 -12.44 -17.32 -1.48
CA PRO A 332 -13.37 -16.28 -1.12
C PRO A 332 -12.58 -14.97 -1.07
N LEU A 333 -13.19 -13.89 -1.57
CA LEU A 333 -12.67 -12.53 -1.39
C LEU A 333 -12.28 -12.34 0.09
N PRO A 334 -11.22 -11.55 0.40
CA PRO A 334 -10.89 -11.25 1.78
C PRO A 334 -12.15 -10.81 2.52
N ALA A 335 -12.43 -11.50 3.64
CA ALA A 335 -13.63 -11.27 4.42
C ALA A 335 -13.67 -9.80 4.83
N ARG A 336 -14.76 -9.11 4.49
CA ARG A 336 -15.00 -7.71 4.88
C ARG A 336 -14.90 -7.59 6.39
N THR A 337 -14.28 -6.52 6.86
CA THR A 337 -14.34 -6.24 8.30
C THR A 337 -15.76 -5.82 8.67
N ALA A 338 -16.22 -6.15 9.87
CA ALA A 338 -17.55 -5.74 10.36
C ALA A 338 -17.77 -4.21 10.29
N GLU A 339 -16.67 -3.45 10.29
CA GLU A 339 -16.66 -2.00 10.15
C GLU A 339 -16.94 -1.51 8.71
N GLN A 340 -16.56 -2.29 7.69
CA GLN A 340 -16.83 -2.01 6.28
C GLN A 340 -18.31 -2.26 5.91
N ASP A 341 -18.93 -3.30 6.49
CA ASP A 341 -20.35 -3.58 6.25
C ASP A 341 -21.27 -2.57 6.96
N ALA A 342 -20.87 -2.06 8.14
CA ALA A 342 -21.64 -1.05 8.87
C ALA A 342 -21.76 0.30 8.13
N ARG A 343 -20.78 0.66 7.29
CA ARG A 343 -20.74 1.95 6.57
C ARG A 343 -21.64 1.98 5.33
N ARG A 344 -22.06 0.83 4.79
CA ARG A 344 -23.01 0.76 3.66
C ARG A 344 -24.46 1.10 4.03
N HIS A 345 -24.82 0.99 5.31
CA HIS A 345 -26.19 1.21 5.78
C HIS A 345 -26.47 2.64 6.27
N VAL A 346 -25.54 3.57 6.07
CA VAL A 346 -25.81 4.99 6.30
C VAL A 346 -26.45 5.57 5.03
N THR A 347 -27.77 5.46 4.93
CA THR A 347 -28.57 6.29 4.01
C THR A 347 -28.27 7.77 4.31
N PRO A 348 -28.04 8.63 3.30
CA PRO A 348 -27.95 10.06 3.54
C PRO A 348 -29.29 10.52 4.11
N HIS A 349 -29.29 11.09 5.32
CA HIS A 349 -30.47 11.72 5.88
C HIS A 349 -30.95 12.80 4.90
N GLY A 350 -32.14 12.56 4.33
CA GLY A 350 -32.82 13.51 3.46
C GLY A 350 -33.00 14.85 4.18
N GLY A 351 -32.39 15.89 3.61
CA GLY A 351 -32.64 17.27 4.00
C GLY A 351 -34.10 17.66 3.72
N PRO A 352 -34.73 18.50 4.56
CA PRO A 352 -36.15 18.77 4.46
C PRO A 352 -36.47 19.62 3.23
N SER A 353 -37.40 19.14 2.42
CA SER A 353 -38.12 19.92 1.42
C SER A 353 -38.78 21.13 2.09
N ARG A 354 -38.42 22.36 1.67
CA ARG A 354 -39.25 23.54 1.92
C ARG A 354 -39.60 24.26 0.64
N CYS A 355 -40.89 24.15 0.37
CA CYS A 355 -41.72 24.90 -0.56
C CYS A 355 -41.45 26.40 -0.45
N ALA A 356 -41.17 27.05 -1.58
CA ALA A 356 -41.14 28.50 -1.68
C ALA A 356 -42.57 29.05 -1.58
N ARG A 357 -42.90 29.69 -0.45
CA ARG A 357 -44.04 30.62 -0.35
C ARG A 357 -43.73 31.74 0.63
N THR A 358 -43.53 32.93 0.05
CA THR A 358 -43.90 34.27 0.54
C THR A 358 -43.49 34.67 1.96
N CYS A 359 -42.47 35.54 2.03
CA CYS A 359 -42.13 36.36 3.19
C CYS A 359 -43.21 37.41 3.49
N ARG A 360 -43.67 37.47 4.76
CA ARG A 360 -43.99 38.70 5.49
C ARG A 360 -43.71 38.48 6.99
N PRO A 361 -43.17 39.47 7.72
CA PRO A 361 -42.71 39.28 9.09
C PRO A 361 -43.85 39.50 10.10
N ALA A 362 -43.84 38.72 11.18
CA ALA A 362 -44.58 39.03 12.40
C ALA A 362 -43.59 39.31 13.53
N SER A 363 -43.85 40.42 14.20
CA SER A 363 -43.13 41.01 15.32
C SER A 363 -43.20 40.20 16.61
N SER A 364 -42.10 40.30 17.36
CA SER A 364 -41.92 40.21 18.82
C SER A 364 -43.15 40.05 19.72
N THR A 365 -43.03 39.24 20.79
CA THR A 365 -42.96 39.71 22.20
C THR A 365 -43.02 38.54 23.22
N HIS A 366 -42.05 38.55 24.16
CA HIS A 366 -42.23 38.42 25.64
C HIS A 366 -42.74 37.06 26.23
N ILE A 367 -42.41 36.60 27.44
CA ILE A 367 -41.57 37.02 28.59
C ILE A 367 -41.52 35.83 29.58
N ASP A 368 -40.43 35.77 30.36
CA ASP A 368 -40.21 35.25 31.72
C ASP A 368 -40.87 33.95 32.23
N SER A 369 -40.06 33.08 32.86
CA SER A 369 -39.79 33.12 34.31
C SER A 369 -39.31 31.76 34.87
N GLU A 370 -38.13 31.78 35.49
CA GLU A 370 -37.64 30.90 36.57
C GLU A 370 -38.50 31.09 37.87
N PRO A 371 -38.34 30.36 39.02
CA PRO A 371 -37.07 29.84 39.56
C PRO A 371 -37.07 28.60 40.53
N SER A 372 -35.84 28.08 40.71
CA SER A 372 -35.15 27.66 41.96
C SER A 372 -35.72 26.63 42.97
N ARG A 373 -34.83 25.71 43.41
CA ARG A 373 -34.46 25.31 44.80
C ARG A 373 -33.83 23.89 44.79
N SER A 374 -33.02 23.40 45.74
CA SER A 374 -31.85 23.86 46.50
C SER A 374 -31.37 22.66 47.35
N VAL A 375 -30.07 22.32 47.25
CA VAL A 375 -29.09 21.90 48.30
C VAL A 375 -29.39 20.79 49.34
N ARG A 376 -28.44 19.82 49.47
CA ARG A 376 -27.74 19.26 50.69
C ARG A 376 -27.14 17.87 50.31
N SER A 377 -25.86 17.51 50.40
CA SER A 377 -24.75 17.60 51.39
C SER A 377 -24.86 16.65 52.60
N THR A 378 -23.99 15.62 52.63
CA THR A 378 -23.27 14.98 53.78
C THR A 378 -22.55 13.71 53.25
N ALA A 379 -21.21 13.60 53.21
CA ALA A 379 -20.22 13.34 54.27
C ALA A 379 -19.89 11.83 54.48
N ILE A 380 -18.58 11.56 54.49
CA ILE A 380 -17.82 10.28 54.58
C ILE A 380 -17.72 9.82 56.06
N PRO A 381 -17.34 8.56 56.41
CA PRO A 381 -15.90 8.24 56.67
C PRO A 381 -15.41 6.78 56.41
N HIS A 382 -14.11 6.69 56.12
CA HIS A 382 -13.04 5.69 56.42
C HIS A 382 -13.31 4.22 56.85
N SER A 383 -12.57 3.25 56.27
CA SER A 383 -11.28 2.69 56.79
C SER A 383 -10.97 1.23 56.36
N PHE A 384 -9.66 0.88 56.29
CA PHE A 384 -8.97 -0.44 56.25
C PHE A 384 -9.31 -1.46 55.13
N ALA A 385 -8.50 -2.43 54.73
CA ALA A 385 -7.06 -2.70 54.53
C ALA A 385 -6.99 -4.12 53.90
N SER A 386 -5.92 -4.40 53.13
CA SER A 386 -5.40 -5.73 52.71
C SER A 386 -6.34 -6.77 52.06
N ASP A 387 -6.08 -7.17 50.80
CA ASP A 387 -5.37 -8.44 50.50
C ASP A 387 -5.32 -8.77 48.99
N ARG A 388 -4.30 -9.57 48.63
CA ARG A 388 -3.99 -10.11 47.31
C ARG A 388 -5.03 -11.13 46.81
N ALA A 389 -5.41 -11.05 45.53
CA ALA A 389 -5.62 -12.16 44.57
C ALA A 389 -6.11 -11.55 43.23
N LEU A 390 -5.35 -11.65 42.13
CA LEU A 390 -5.40 -12.69 41.09
C LEU A 390 -6.78 -12.96 40.47
N LEU A 391 -6.81 -12.79 39.14
CA LEU A 391 -7.75 -13.27 38.12
C LEU A 391 -8.91 -12.35 37.68
N ALA A 392 -8.76 -11.94 36.41
CA ALA A 392 -9.77 -11.90 35.36
C ALA A 392 -10.98 -10.95 35.48
N GLY A 393 -11.01 -10.02 34.52
CA GLY A 393 -12.24 -9.44 33.98
C GLY A 393 -12.49 -8.02 34.47
N TRP A 394 -12.45 -7.06 33.53
CA TRP A 394 -13.51 -6.07 33.30
C TRP A 394 -13.13 -5.09 32.16
N PRO A 395 -14.11 -4.37 31.61
CA PRO A 395 -14.14 -3.96 30.21
C PRO A 395 -13.52 -2.57 29.94
N CYS A 396 -13.39 -2.28 28.66
CA CYS A 396 -13.23 -0.93 28.10
C CYS A 396 -14.20 0.08 28.75
N PRO A 397 -13.72 1.31 29.04
CA PRO A 397 -14.49 2.46 28.63
C PRO A 397 -13.64 3.55 27.96
N LEU A 398 -14.14 4.00 26.82
CA LEU A 398 -13.86 5.29 26.20
C LEU A 398 -13.92 6.43 27.23
N ARG A 399 -12.89 7.29 27.26
CA ARG A 399 -13.04 8.73 27.53
C ARG A 399 -11.81 9.51 27.06
N LYS A 400 -12.03 10.35 26.05
CA LYS A 400 -11.16 11.48 25.68
C LYS A 400 -11.12 12.51 26.83
N PRO A 401 -9.98 13.15 27.10
CA PRO A 401 -9.98 14.47 27.70
C PRO A 401 -10.06 15.53 26.60
N ALA A 402 -11.05 16.41 26.74
CA ALA A 402 -11.05 17.72 26.11
C ALA A 402 -9.94 18.58 26.73
N LEU A 403 -9.16 19.29 25.91
CA LEU A 403 -8.38 20.42 26.37
C LEU A 403 -8.86 21.70 25.69
N ALA A 404 -9.03 22.69 26.55
CA ALA A 404 -9.68 23.95 26.32
C ALA A 404 -8.82 24.92 25.49
N THR A 405 -9.55 25.78 24.79
CA THR A 405 -9.10 27.01 24.18
C THR A 405 -8.51 27.98 25.20
N ALA A 406 -7.36 28.55 24.88
CA ALA A 406 -6.88 29.80 25.48
C ALA A 406 -6.32 30.71 24.39
N THR A 407 -7.05 31.80 24.18
CA THR A 407 -6.73 32.95 23.34
C THR A 407 -5.50 33.71 23.80
N ARG A 408 -4.60 34.09 22.87
CA ARG A 408 -3.98 35.44 22.81
C ARG A 408 -3.18 35.62 21.50
N ALA A 409 -3.64 36.55 20.66
CA ALA A 409 -2.80 37.31 19.71
C ALA A 409 -2.00 38.38 20.50
N PRO A 410 -0.93 39.02 19.98
CA PRO A 410 -0.81 39.72 18.69
C PRO A 410 0.52 39.35 17.97
N ASP A 411 1.02 39.89 16.86
CA ASP A 411 0.74 41.08 16.07
C ASP A 411 1.34 40.90 14.66
N SER A 412 0.89 41.76 13.77
CA SER A 412 1.17 41.92 12.35
C SER A 412 2.65 42.01 11.90
N HIS A 413 2.97 41.41 10.74
CA HIS A 413 3.82 42.04 9.73
C HIS A 413 3.63 41.40 8.34
N GLN A 414 2.91 42.12 7.47
CA GLN A 414 2.88 41.91 6.02
C GLN A 414 4.21 42.35 5.40
N LYS A 415 4.77 41.53 4.49
CA LYS A 415 5.57 42.02 3.37
C LYS A 415 5.13 41.30 2.08
N ARG A 416 4.50 42.09 1.21
CA ARG A 416 4.35 41.84 -0.23
C ARG A 416 5.72 41.74 -0.88
N TRP A 417 5.88 40.85 -1.85
CA TRP A 417 6.65 41.12 -3.06
C TRP A 417 5.86 40.61 -4.28
N SER A 418 5.96 41.45 -5.30
CA SER A 418 5.37 41.45 -6.65
C SER A 418 5.67 40.22 -7.50
#